data_AF-A0A1Y1RLQ6-F1
#
_entry.id   AF-A0A1Y1RLQ6-F1
#
_cell.length_a   1.000
_cell.length_b   1.000
_cell.length_c   1.000
_cell.angle_alpha   90.00
_cell.angle_beta   90.00
_cell.angle_gamma   90.00
#
_symmetry.space_group_name_H-M   'P 1'
#
loop_
_entity.id
_entity.type
_entity.pdbx_description
1 polymer ?
#
loop_
_entity_poly.entity_id
_entity_poly.type
_entity_poly.pdbx_seq_one_letter_code
_entity_poly.pdbx_strand_id
1 'polypeptide(L)'
;MKILAAMSGGVDSAVAAARAVEAGHEVVGVHLALSRMPGTLRTGSRGCCTIEDSMDARRVCDQLGIPFYVWDFSERFKEDVVDDFISEYEHGRTPNPCMRCNEKIKFAALLEKAVALGFDAVVTGHYAKVITDENGNRELHRAATWAKDQSYVLGVLTHEQLRHAWFPLADTPSKDEVRAEAAERGFSVAKKPDSYDICFIPEGDTREWLEEHIQMTEGDIKDTEGRVLGKHRGAQAFTVGQRKGLALGRPAPDGKPRFVLEIHPKTNEVIVGARDLLAIDEIRGIRETWAGLPVAEAVAFFAKEPAEDARSASFDVTAQVRAHADPVPATAHLEWVADDEASEPGALRCETVVRLHEKLRGVAPGQTMVIYQGTRVLGQSTISRAYSLDRADIAASYNDTAEVHSVEYRGATPQSFLD
;
A
#
# COMPACT_ATOMS: atom_id res chain seq x y z
N MET A 1 -8.38 -15.20 25.37
CA MET A 1 -8.23 -13.87 24.76
C MET A 1 -9.59 -13.38 24.32
N LYS A 2 -9.81 -12.08 24.44
CA LYS A 2 -10.93 -11.36 23.85
C LYS A 2 -10.50 -10.83 22.49
N ILE A 3 -11.14 -11.29 21.42
CA ILE A 3 -10.70 -11.06 20.04
C ILE A 3 -11.78 -10.31 19.27
N LEU A 4 -11.36 -9.26 18.58
CA LEU A 4 -12.21 -8.54 17.65
C LEU A 4 -12.01 -9.10 16.23
N ALA A 5 -13.04 -9.70 15.64
CA ALA A 5 -13.00 -10.18 14.27
C ALA A 5 -13.42 -9.09 13.28
N ALA A 6 -12.50 -8.70 12.40
CA ALA A 6 -12.79 -7.77 11.31
C ALA A 6 -13.55 -8.49 10.19
N MET A 7 -14.86 -8.30 10.14
CA MET A 7 -15.78 -8.99 9.24
C MET A 7 -16.03 -8.16 8.00
N SER A 8 -15.43 -8.53 6.86
CA SER A 8 -15.60 -7.79 5.60
C SER A 8 -16.86 -8.17 4.82
N GLY A 9 -17.62 -9.18 5.28
CA GLY A 9 -18.71 -9.80 4.52
C GLY A 9 -18.24 -10.78 3.45
N GLY A 10 -16.95 -11.12 3.44
CA GLY A 10 -16.34 -12.10 2.55
C GLY A 10 -16.00 -13.42 3.26
N VAL A 11 -15.74 -14.45 2.46
CA VAL A 11 -15.47 -15.82 2.94
C VAL A 11 -14.24 -15.90 3.86
N ASP A 12 -13.18 -15.17 3.54
CA ASP A 12 -11.92 -15.24 4.30
C ASP A 12 -12.13 -14.71 5.74
N SER A 13 -12.82 -13.58 5.90
CA SER A 13 -13.13 -13.04 7.23
C SER A 13 -14.08 -13.94 8.04
N ALA A 14 -15.03 -14.62 7.37
CA ALA A 14 -15.95 -15.54 8.01
C ALA A 14 -15.24 -16.76 8.59
N VAL A 15 -14.35 -17.38 7.80
CA VAL A 15 -13.56 -18.52 8.24
C VAL A 15 -12.56 -18.12 9.32
N ALA A 16 -11.93 -16.95 9.20
CA ALA A 16 -11.03 -16.45 10.23
C ALA A 16 -11.72 -16.27 11.59
N ALA A 17 -12.94 -15.72 11.61
CA ALA A 17 -13.75 -15.61 12.81
C ALA A 17 -14.17 -16.97 13.37
N ALA A 18 -14.55 -17.92 12.50
CA ALA A 18 -14.91 -19.27 12.90
C ALA A 18 -13.74 -19.99 13.59
N ARG A 19 -12.54 -19.94 12.99
CA ARG A 19 -11.33 -20.52 13.59
C ARG A 19 -10.98 -19.87 14.94
N ALA A 20 -11.24 -18.56 15.09
CA ALA A 20 -11.04 -17.88 16.38
C ALA A 20 -12.00 -18.39 17.47
N VAL A 21 -13.27 -18.64 17.13
CA VAL A 21 -14.25 -19.24 18.04
C VAL A 21 -13.86 -20.67 18.39
N GLU A 22 -13.47 -21.48 17.40
CA GLU A 22 -13.06 -22.88 17.56
C GLU A 22 -11.80 -23.02 18.43
N ALA A 23 -10.89 -22.05 18.38
CA ALA A 23 -9.73 -21.96 19.27
C ALA A 23 -10.08 -21.59 20.73
N GLY A 24 -11.36 -21.39 21.04
CA GLY A 24 -11.86 -21.14 22.40
C GLY A 24 -11.71 -19.69 22.86
N HIS A 25 -11.64 -18.73 21.93
CA HIS A 25 -11.56 -17.31 22.26
C HIS A 25 -12.94 -16.67 22.43
N GLU A 26 -13.00 -15.57 23.20
CA GLU A 26 -14.18 -14.72 23.27
C GLU A 26 -14.16 -13.78 22.06
N VAL A 27 -14.96 -14.09 21.03
CA VAL A 27 -14.93 -13.36 19.76
C VAL A 27 -16.09 -12.39 19.67
N VAL A 28 -15.81 -11.17 19.20
CA VAL A 28 -16.80 -10.17 18.80
C VAL A 28 -16.56 -9.80 17.35
N GLY A 29 -17.58 -9.89 16.51
CA GLY A 29 -17.52 -9.45 15.12
C GLY A 29 -17.71 -7.94 14.99
N VAL A 30 -16.95 -7.32 14.09
CA VAL A 30 -17.14 -5.92 13.71
C VAL A 30 -17.07 -5.75 12.19
N HIS A 31 -17.99 -4.98 11.64
CA HIS A 31 -17.93 -4.50 10.26
C HIS A 31 -17.61 -3.02 10.23
N LEU A 32 -16.69 -2.61 9.34
CA LEU A 32 -16.34 -1.22 9.13
C LEU A 32 -17.21 -0.63 8.03
N ALA A 33 -18.03 0.36 8.35
CA ALA A 33 -18.73 1.17 7.37
C ALA A 33 -17.80 2.30 6.90
N LEU A 34 -17.35 2.24 5.64
CA LEU A 34 -16.35 3.15 5.08
C LEU A 34 -16.93 4.17 4.07
N SER A 35 -18.20 4.02 3.66
CA SER A 35 -18.85 4.98 2.76
C SER A 35 -20.16 5.49 3.36
N ARG A 36 -20.29 6.81 3.42
CA ARG A 36 -21.56 7.53 3.69
C ARG A 36 -22.29 7.97 2.42
N MET A 37 -21.70 7.77 1.24
CA MET A 37 -22.18 8.39 0.00
C MET A 37 -23.60 7.90 -0.36
N PRO A 38 -24.62 8.76 -0.29
CA PRO A 38 -25.97 8.42 -0.74
C PRO A 38 -25.98 8.21 -2.25
N GLY A 39 -26.62 7.15 -2.74
CA GLY A 39 -26.78 6.86 -4.17
C GLY A 39 -25.87 5.78 -4.74
N THR A 40 -24.84 5.34 -4.02
CA THR A 40 -24.04 4.16 -4.41
C THR A 40 -24.68 2.88 -3.86
N LEU A 41 -25.87 2.52 -4.35
CA LEU A 41 -26.33 1.13 -4.26
C LEU A 41 -25.41 0.29 -5.14
N ARG A 42 -24.35 -0.23 -4.53
CA ARG A 42 -23.41 -1.11 -5.21
C ARG A 42 -24.09 -2.45 -5.40
N THR A 43 -24.14 -2.91 -6.64
CA THR A 43 -24.50 -4.29 -6.96
C THR A 43 -23.22 -5.03 -7.37
N GLY A 44 -22.94 -6.17 -6.73
CA GLY A 44 -21.83 -7.05 -7.09
C GLY A 44 -20.58 -6.95 -6.20
N SER A 45 -19.49 -7.62 -6.62
CA SER A 45 -18.30 -7.89 -5.80
C SER A 45 -17.18 -6.83 -5.92
N ARG A 46 -17.49 -5.59 -6.29
CA ARG A 46 -16.48 -4.52 -6.41
C ARG A 46 -16.34 -3.73 -5.10
N GLY A 47 -15.18 -3.84 -4.46
CA GLY A 47 -14.90 -3.28 -3.14
C GLY A 47 -15.35 -4.14 -1.95
N CYS A 48 -14.90 -3.77 -0.75
CA CYS A 48 -15.37 -4.28 0.54
C CYS A 48 -16.09 -3.15 1.29
N CYS A 49 -16.96 -3.48 2.25
CA CYS A 49 -17.64 -2.53 3.17
C CYS A 49 -18.94 -1.90 2.66
N THR A 50 -19.77 -2.69 1.96
CA THR A 50 -21.13 -2.30 1.57
C THR A 50 -22.20 -2.68 2.61
N ILE A 51 -23.43 -2.17 2.45
CA ILE A 51 -24.57 -2.61 3.28
C ILE A 51 -24.81 -4.11 3.13
N GLU A 52 -24.71 -4.64 1.90
CA GLU A 52 -24.84 -6.08 1.64
C GLU A 52 -23.77 -6.89 2.36
N ASP A 53 -22.51 -6.42 2.33
CA ASP A 53 -21.41 -7.04 3.06
C ASP A 53 -21.62 -7.03 4.58
N SER A 54 -22.15 -5.95 5.13
CA SER A 54 -22.50 -5.84 6.55
C SER A 54 -23.57 -6.86 6.94
N MET A 55 -24.59 -7.05 6.10
CA MET A 55 -25.63 -8.06 6.33
C MET A 55 -25.08 -9.48 6.23
N ASP A 56 -24.17 -9.76 5.30
CA ASP A 56 -23.49 -11.05 5.20
C ASP A 56 -22.61 -11.33 6.42
N ALA A 57 -21.84 -10.33 6.86
CA ALA A 57 -21.05 -10.40 8.09
C ALA A 57 -21.94 -10.69 9.31
N ARG A 58 -23.09 -10.01 9.41
CA ARG A 58 -24.06 -10.24 10.48
C ARG A 58 -24.57 -11.68 10.51
N ARG A 59 -24.99 -12.22 9.35
CA ARG A 59 -25.49 -13.60 9.25
C ARG A 59 -24.46 -14.63 9.70
N VAL A 60 -23.19 -14.43 9.33
CA VAL A 60 -22.09 -15.30 9.77
C VAL A 60 -21.92 -15.21 11.29
N CYS A 61 -21.92 -14.00 11.86
CA CYS A 61 -21.80 -13.81 13.31
C CYS A 61 -22.96 -14.45 14.08
N ASP A 62 -24.19 -14.32 13.58
CA ASP A 62 -25.38 -14.94 14.18
C ASP A 62 -25.26 -16.48 14.17
N GLN A 63 -24.76 -17.07 13.07
CA GLN A 63 -24.51 -18.52 13.00
C GLN A 63 -23.39 -18.99 13.94
N LEU A 64 -22.36 -18.18 14.12
CA LEU A 64 -21.27 -18.43 15.07
C LEU A 64 -21.68 -18.18 16.54
N GLY A 65 -22.85 -17.56 16.77
CA GLY A 65 -23.31 -17.21 18.12
C GLY A 65 -22.50 -16.09 18.78
N ILE A 66 -21.87 -15.20 17.99
CA ILE A 66 -21.00 -14.12 18.50
C ILE A 66 -21.67 -12.74 18.36
N PRO A 67 -21.39 -11.78 19.27
CA PRO A 67 -21.88 -10.41 19.14
C PRO A 67 -21.35 -9.74 17.87
N PHE A 68 -22.15 -8.86 17.26
CA PHE A 68 -21.78 -8.15 16.04
C PHE A 68 -22.11 -6.66 16.13
N TYR A 69 -21.14 -5.83 15.74
CA TYR A 69 -21.29 -4.37 15.67
C TYR A 69 -20.90 -3.83 14.30
N VAL A 70 -21.45 -2.67 13.96
CA VAL A 70 -21.01 -1.88 12.81
C VAL A 70 -20.38 -0.61 13.34
N TRP A 71 -19.15 -0.33 12.93
CA TRP A 71 -18.47 0.92 13.28
C TRP A 71 -18.34 1.80 12.06
N ASP A 72 -18.78 3.05 12.21
CA ASP A 72 -18.60 4.07 11.19
C ASP A 72 -17.16 4.62 11.25
N PHE A 73 -16.44 4.45 10.15
CA PHE A 73 -15.10 5.02 9.91
C PHE A 73 -15.09 5.83 8.61
N SER A 74 -16.25 6.22 8.09
CA SER A 74 -16.38 6.89 6.79
C SER A 74 -15.70 8.25 6.72
N GLU A 75 -15.71 9.05 7.80
CA GLU A 75 -15.00 10.33 7.87
C GLU A 75 -13.49 10.12 7.74
N ARG A 76 -12.91 9.28 8.61
CA ARG A 76 -11.50 8.90 8.53
C ARG A 76 -11.14 8.28 7.19
N PHE A 77 -12.00 7.44 6.62
CA PHE A 77 -11.75 6.84 5.31
C PHE A 77 -11.72 7.88 4.20
N LYS A 78 -12.62 8.86 4.23
CA LYS A 78 -12.58 9.97 3.28
C LYS A 78 -11.27 10.75 3.43
N GLU A 79 -10.94 11.20 4.64
CA GLU A 79 -9.76 12.03 4.90
C GLU A 79 -8.45 11.29 4.63
N ASP A 80 -8.27 10.11 5.22
CA ASP A 80 -6.98 9.40 5.23
C ASP A 80 -6.75 8.51 3.99
N VAL A 81 -7.78 8.25 3.18
CA VAL A 81 -7.67 7.35 2.01
C VAL A 81 -8.12 8.02 0.72
N VAL A 82 -9.30 8.65 0.69
CA VAL A 82 -9.84 9.23 -0.55
C VAL A 82 -9.16 10.56 -0.86
N ASP A 83 -9.05 11.44 0.12
CA ASP A 83 -8.45 12.76 -0.06
C ASP A 83 -6.92 12.64 -0.25
N ASP A 84 -6.24 11.72 0.45
CA ASP A 84 -4.84 11.33 0.16
C ASP A 84 -4.67 10.82 -1.28
N PHE A 85 -5.58 9.96 -1.74
CA PHE A 85 -5.55 9.44 -3.11
C PHE A 85 -5.66 10.58 -4.15
N ILE A 86 -6.58 11.52 -3.96
CA ILE A 86 -6.74 12.68 -4.85
C ILE A 86 -5.47 13.54 -4.82
N SER A 87 -4.98 13.89 -3.63
CA SER A 87 -3.77 14.71 -3.45
C SER A 87 -2.55 14.09 -4.12
N GLU A 88 -2.32 12.78 -3.97
CA GLU A 88 -1.19 12.10 -4.61
C GLU A 88 -1.26 12.20 -6.15
N TYR A 89 -2.46 12.08 -6.75
CA TYR A 89 -2.65 12.28 -8.19
C TYR A 89 -2.44 13.73 -8.63
N GLU A 90 -2.87 14.72 -7.83
CA GLU A 90 -2.58 16.14 -8.09
C GLU A 90 -1.07 16.41 -8.16
N HIS A 91 -0.29 15.67 -7.36
CA HIS A 91 1.17 15.70 -7.37
C HIS A 91 1.81 14.73 -8.39
N GLY A 92 1.03 14.14 -9.31
CA GLY A 92 1.55 13.28 -10.39
C GLY A 92 2.07 11.93 -9.92
N ARG A 93 1.72 11.53 -8.70
CA ARG A 93 2.04 10.23 -8.12
C ARG A 93 0.87 9.27 -8.34
N THR A 94 1.15 7.97 -8.31
CA THR A 94 0.14 6.92 -8.45
C THR A 94 0.03 6.17 -7.13
N PRO A 95 -0.90 6.55 -6.24
CA PRO A 95 -1.04 5.94 -4.91
C PRO A 95 -1.65 4.53 -4.96
N ASN A 96 -1.44 3.77 -3.89
CA ASN A 96 -2.17 2.52 -3.63
C ASN A 96 -3.15 2.70 -2.46
N PRO A 97 -4.45 2.92 -2.72
CA PRO A 97 -5.42 3.22 -1.66
C PRO A 97 -5.67 2.02 -0.74
N CYS A 98 -5.44 0.77 -1.20
CA CYS A 98 -5.56 -0.40 -0.35
C CYS A 98 -4.45 -0.47 0.71
N MET A 99 -3.22 -0.04 0.36
CA MET A 99 -2.13 0.09 1.32
C MET A 99 -2.48 1.12 2.40
N ARG A 100 -2.94 2.30 1.98
CA ARG A 100 -3.36 3.38 2.89
C ARG A 100 -4.52 2.98 3.79
N CYS A 101 -5.52 2.30 3.25
CA CYS A 101 -6.63 1.77 4.04
C CYS A 101 -6.19 0.74 5.07
N ASN A 102 -5.26 -0.17 4.73
CA ASN A 102 -4.71 -1.11 5.70
C ASN A 102 -3.94 -0.38 6.81
N GLU A 103 -3.07 0.55 6.42
CA GLU A 103 -2.27 1.35 7.34
C GLU A 103 -3.15 2.18 8.29
N LYS A 104 -3.98 3.08 7.76
CA LYS A 104 -4.70 4.11 8.51
C LYS A 104 -6.01 3.62 9.12
N ILE A 105 -6.73 2.73 8.43
CA ILE A 105 -8.09 2.36 8.83
C ILE A 105 -8.12 0.98 9.49
N LYS A 106 -7.73 -0.09 8.78
CA LYS A 106 -7.92 -1.47 9.27
C LYS A 106 -6.97 -1.86 10.40
N PHE A 107 -5.81 -1.24 10.51
CA PHE A 107 -4.84 -1.61 11.55
C PHE A 107 -4.42 -0.46 12.45
N ALA A 108 -4.32 0.79 11.99
CA ALA A 108 -4.20 1.87 12.97
C ALA A 108 -5.54 2.07 13.69
N ALA A 109 -6.56 2.56 13.00
CA ALA A 109 -7.78 3.00 13.65
C ALA A 109 -8.64 1.87 14.27
N LEU A 110 -8.77 0.73 13.59
CA LEU A 110 -9.50 -0.43 14.13
C LEU A 110 -8.79 -1.04 15.34
N LEU A 111 -7.47 -1.26 15.25
CA LEU A 111 -6.71 -1.89 16.33
C LEU A 111 -6.62 -0.99 17.55
N GLU A 112 -6.34 0.29 17.35
CA GLU A 112 -6.32 1.30 18.43
C GLU A 112 -7.64 1.28 19.20
N LYS A 113 -8.77 1.31 18.47
CA LYS A 113 -10.10 1.23 19.07
C LYS A 113 -10.36 -0.13 19.75
N ALA A 114 -9.88 -1.23 19.17
CA ALA A 114 -10.00 -2.56 19.76
C ALA A 114 -9.27 -2.65 21.10
N VAL A 115 -8.00 -2.22 21.14
CA VAL A 115 -7.19 -2.21 22.37
C VAL A 115 -7.82 -1.30 23.43
N ALA A 116 -8.31 -0.12 23.05
CA ALA A 116 -8.99 0.80 23.97
C ALA A 116 -10.27 0.21 24.58
N LEU A 117 -10.95 -0.70 23.87
CA LEU A 117 -12.13 -1.41 24.35
C LEU A 117 -11.81 -2.72 25.09
N GLY A 118 -10.52 -2.99 25.35
CA GLY A 118 -10.05 -4.15 26.09
C GLY A 118 -10.02 -5.45 25.28
N PHE A 119 -9.90 -5.37 23.95
CA PHE A 119 -9.60 -6.55 23.14
C PHE A 119 -8.09 -6.83 23.15
N ASP A 120 -7.73 -8.10 23.27
CA ASP A 120 -6.33 -8.54 23.27
C ASP A 120 -5.74 -8.57 21.86
N ALA A 121 -6.57 -8.84 20.85
CA ALA A 121 -6.15 -8.95 19.45
C ALA A 121 -7.28 -8.68 18.45
N VAL A 122 -6.90 -8.35 17.23
CA VAL A 122 -7.76 -8.30 16.05
C VAL A 122 -7.45 -9.48 15.14
N VAL A 123 -8.49 -10.25 14.80
CA VAL A 123 -8.41 -11.32 13.81
C VAL A 123 -8.95 -10.85 12.47
N THR A 124 -8.21 -11.13 11.39
CA THR A 124 -8.62 -10.79 10.03
C THR A 124 -8.43 -11.97 9.08
N GLY A 125 -9.14 -11.95 7.95
CA GLY A 125 -9.01 -12.97 6.90
C GLY A 125 -7.79 -12.81 5.99
N HIS A 126 -6.73 -12.12 6.43
CA HIS A 126 -5.54 -11.96 5.59
C HIS A 126 -4.69 -13.23 5.57
N TYR A 127 -4.07 -13.50 4.42
CA TYR A 127 -3.12 -14.58 4.22
C TYR A 127 -1.70 -14.04 4.41
N ALA A 128 -1.25 -14.04 5.66
CA ALA A 128 0.13 -13.77 6.06
C ALA A 128 0.35 -14.41 7.42
N LYS A 129 1.60 -14.68 7.80
CA LYS A 129 1.92 -15.36 9.05
C LYS A 129 2.55 -14.39 10.04
N VAL A 130 2.10 -14.38 11.28
CA VAL A 130 2.82 -13.71 12.38
C VAL A 130 3.58 -14.78 13.15
N ILE A 131 4.90 -14.65 13.21
CA ILE A 131 5.78 -15.56 13.95
C ILE A 131 6.30 -14.82 15.19
N THR A 132 6.48 -15.55 16.29
CA THR A 132 7.21 -15.06 17.45
C THR A 132 8.63 -15.61 17.41
N ASP A 133 9.63 -14.74 17.47
CA ASP A 133 11.03 -15.16 17.57
C ASP A 133 11.35 -15.74 18.97
N GLU A 134 12.60 -16.18 19.16
CA GLU A 134 13.06 -16.76 20.43
C GLU A 134 13.01 -15.78 21.61
N ASN A 135 12.99 -14.47 21.33
CA ASN A 135 12.97 -13.40 22.33
C ASN A 135 11.55 -12.87 22.61
N GLY A 136 10.52 -13.41 21.95
CA GLY A 136 9.14 -12.99 22.14
C GLY A 136 8.68 -11.89 21.16
N ASN A 137 9.52 -11.47 20.23
CA ASN A 137 9.21 -10.42 19.26
C ASN A 137 8.32 -10.96 18.13
N ARG A 138 7.36 -10.16 17.67
CA ARG A 138 6.55 -10.50 16.50
C ARG A 138 7.22 -10.07 15.20
N GLU A 139 7.20 -10.99 14.24
CA GLU A 139 7.63 -10.80 12.86
C GLU A 139 6.48 -11.13 11.90
N LEU A 140 6.34 -10.33 10.84
CA LEU A 140 5.42 -10.64 9.74
C LEU A 140 6.14 -11.48 8.68
N HIS A 141 5.50 -12.54 8.22
CA HIS A 141 6.00 -13.42 7.18
C HIS A 141 4.97 -13.64 6.08
N ARG A 142 5.46 -14.05 4.92
CA ARG A 142 4.64 -14.53 3.81
C ARG A 142 3.75 -15.69 4.24
N ALA A 143 2.58 -15.80 3.60
CA ALA A 143 1.73 -16.98 3.69
C ALA A 143 2.42 -18.23 3.12
N ALA A 144 1.90 -19.41 3.46
CA ALA A 144 2.38 -20.67 2.92
C ALA A 144 2.22 -20.77 1.39
N THR A 145 1.19 -20.13 0.83
CA THR A 145 0.86 -20.19 -0.61
C THR A 145 1.11 -18.85 -1.30
N TRP A 146 2.06 -18.83 -2.23
CA TRP A 146 2.44 -17.65 -3.01
C TRP A 146 1.26 -16.93 -3.67
N ALA A 147 0.37 -17.68 -4.32
CA ALA A 147 -0.76 -17.13 -5.08
C ALA A 147 -1.79 -16.38 -4.22
N LYS A 148 -1.73 -16.52 -2.89
CA LYS A 148 -2.63 -15.86 -1.94
C LYS A 148 -1.90 -15.00 -0.95
N ASP A 149 -0.57 -14.91 -1.01
CA ASP A 149 0.21 -14.10 -0.08
C ASP A 149 -0.26 -12.64 -0.11
N GLN A 150 -0.66 -12.16 1.07
CA GLN A 150 -1.09 -10.78 1.31
C GLN A 150 -0.11 -10.04 2.23
N SER A 151 1.07 -10.62 2.49
CA SER A 151 2.11 -9.97 3.28
C SER A 151 2.52 -8.61 2.73
N TYR A 152 2.48 -8.42 1.40
CA TYR A 152 2.74 -7.14 0.75
C TYR A 152 1.81 -6.04 1.28
N VAL A 153 0.50 -6.30 1.36
CA VAL A 153 -0.45 -5.28 1.83
C VAL A 153 -0.41 -5.04 3.34
N LEU A 154 0.26 -5.93 4.06
CA LEU A 154 0.47 -5.86 5.50
C LEU A 154 1.89 -5.37 5.87
N GLY A 155 2.76 -5.07 4.90
CA GLY A 155 4.09 -4.52 5.17
C GLY A 155 4.08 -3.14 5.85
N VAL A 156 2.92 -2.48 5.87
CA VAL A 156 2.64 -1.23 6.60
C VAL A 156 2.53 -1.42 8.11
N LEU A 157 2.36 -2.65 8.59
CA LEU A 157 2.18 -2.92 10.01
C LEU A 157 3.46 -2.61 10.79
N THR A 158 3.30 -2.14 12.02
CA THR A 158 4.41 -1.95 12.96
C THR A 158 4.59 -3.16 13.86
N HIS A 159 5.76 -3.26 14.51
CA HIS A 159 6.01 -4.27 15.54
C HIS A 159 4.91 -4.34 16.60
N GLU A 160 4.50 -3.19 17.15
CA GLU A 160 3.45 -3.11 18.17
C GLU A 160 2.09 -3.56 17.63
N GLN A 161 1.74 -3.19 16.40
CA GLN A 161 0.48 -3.64 15.79
C GLN A 161 0.47 -5.17 15.60
N LEU A 162 1.62 -5.77 15.25
CA LEU A 162 1.74 -7.23 15.07
C LEU A 162 1.53 -8.00 16.37
N ARG A 163 1.79 -7.41 17.55
CA ARG A 163 1.53 -8.04 18.86
C ARG A 163 0.06 -8.37 19.07
N HIS A 164 -0.81 -7.58 18.44
CA HIS A 164 -2.26 -7.68 18.55
C HIS A 164 -2.92 -8.16 17.25
N ALA A 165 -2.15 -8.62 16.26
CA ALA A 165 -2.68 -9.10 14.98
C ALA A 165 -2.72 -10.63 14.92
N TRP A 166 -3.82 -11.19 14.43
CA TRP A 166 -3.94 -12.62 14.17
C TRP A 166 -4.51 -12.93 12.79
N PHE A 167 -3.79 -13.80 12.06
CA PHE A 167 -4.08 -14.19 10.68
C PHE A 167 -4.22 -15.72 10.58
N PRO A 168 -5.39 -16.29 10.90
CA PRO A 168 -5.58 -17.73 11.02
C PRO A 168 -5.60 -18.47 9.67
N LEU A 169 -5.50 -17.75 8.54
CA LEU A 169 -5.50 -18.34 7.18
C LEU A 169 -4.09 -18.49 6.59
N ALA A 170 -3.05 -18.11 7.33
CA ALA A 170 -1.66 -18.08 6.86
C ALA A 170 -1.17 -19.41 6.25
N ASP A 171 -1.56 -20.51 6.88
CA ASP A 171 -1.13 -21.86 6.54
C ASP A 171 -2.15 -22.61 5.66
N THR A 172 -3.25 -21.96 5.25
CA THR A 172 -4.26 -22.62 4.43
C THR A 172 -3.75 -22.77 2.98
N PRO A 173 -3.64 -24.00 2.45
CA PRO A 173 -3.06 -24.27 1.13
C PRO A 173 -3.74 -23.56 -0.03
N SER A 174 -5.07 -23.43 0.01
CA SER A 174 -5.83 -22.86 -1.10
C SER A 174 -7.09 -22.14 -0.65
N LYS A 175 -7.61 -21.29 -1.54
CA LYS A 175 -8.89 -20.62 -1.33
C LYS A 175 -10.08 -21.56 -1.46
N ASP A 176 -9.93 -22.64 -2.22
CA ASP A 176 -11.00 -23.64 -2.37
C ASP A 176 -11.22 -24.37 -1.05
N GLU A 177 -10.18 -24.61 -0.26
CA GLU A 177 -10.30 -25.13 1.11
C GLU A 177 -11.02 -24.16 2.04
N VAL A 178 -10.68 -22.86 2.00
CA VAL A 178 -11.41 -21.85 2.78
C VAL A 178 -12.89 -21.80 2.39
N ARG A 179 -13.22 -21.94 1.11
CA ARG A 179 -14.61 -22.00 0.64
C ARG A 179 -15.31 -23.29 1.05
N ALA A 180 -14.61 -24.43 1.05
CA ALA A 180 -15.14 -25.70 1.54
C ALA A 180 -15.45 -25.63 3.04
N GLU A 181 -14.52 -25.10 3.84
CA GLU A 181 -14.67 -24.88 5.28
C GLU A 181 -15.88 -23.99 5.60
N ALA A 182 -16.06 -22.92 4.82
CA ALA A 182 -17.23 -22.05 4.92
C ALA A 182 -18.53 -22.77 4.53
N ALA A 183 -18.51 -23.60 3.48
CA ALA A 183 -19.68 -24.36 3.03
C ALA A 183 -20.11 -25.42 4.05
N GLU A 184 -19.16 -26.13 4.66
CA GLU A 184 -19.40 -27.10 5.74
C GLU A 184 -20.08 -26.45 6.96
N ARG A 185 -19.73 -25.19 7.25
CA ARG A 185 -20.36 -24.38 8.31
C ARG A 185 -21.71 -23.77 7.91
N GLY A 186 -22.11 -23.90 6.65
CA GLY A 186 -23.35 -23.30 6.14
C GLY A 186 -23.29 -21.79 5.92
N PHE A 187 -22.09 -21.21 5.79
CA PHE A 187 -21.92 -19.79 5.52
C PHE A 187 -22.40 -19.43 4.11
N SER A 188 -23.33 -18.49 4.00
CA SER A 188 -23.86 -18.00 2.70
C SER A 188 -22.78 -17.40 1.80
N VAL A 189 -21.69 -16.90 2.40
CA VAL A 189 -20.57 -16.27 1.71
C VAL A 189 -19.59 -17.26 1.06
N ALA A 190 -19.76 -18.58 1.25
CA ALA A 190 -18.84 -19.61 0.73
C ALA A 190 -18.62 -19.53 -0.79
N LYS A 191 -19.65 -19.12 -1.56
CA LYS A 191 -19.58 -18.98 -3.02
C LYS A 191 -19.40 -17.54 -3.49
N LYS A 192 -19.28 -16.58 -2.57
CA LYS A 192 -19.17 -15.17 -2.91
C LYS A 192 -17.82 -14.92 -3.62
N PRO A 193 -17.82 -14.20 -4.76
CA PRO A 193 -16.58 -13.77 -5.41
C PRO A 193 -15.76 -12.86 -4.49
N ASP A 194 -14.46 -12.80 -4.75
CA ASP A 194 -13.55 -11.95 -4.00
C ASP A 194 -13.79 -10.49 -4.36
N SER A 195 -13.61 -9.60 -3.38
CA SER A 195 -13.56 -8.16 -3.66
C SER A 195 -12.32 -7.84 -4.49
N TYR A 196 -12.52 -7.13 -5.59
CA TYR A 196 -11.46 -6.61 -6.45
C TYR A 196 -11.69 -5.13 -6.78
N ASP A 197 -10.67 -4.47 -7.35
CA ASP A 197 -10.61 -3.05 -7.67
C ASP A 197 -10.64 -2.07 -6.48
N ILE A 198 -10.48 -0.78 -6.78
CA ILE A 198 -10.45 0.31 -5.78
C ILE A 198 -11.86 0.46 -5.19
N CYS A 199 -11.95 0.29 -3.88
CA CYS A 199 -13.25 0.16 -3.21
C CYS A 199 -14.12 1.41 -3.27
N PHE A 200 -13.63 2.60 -3.61
CA PHE A 200 -14.44 3.81 -3.74
C PHE A 200 -14.68 4.25 -5.20
N ILE A 201 -14.23 3.47 -6.17
CA ILE A 201 -14.41 3.71 -7.62
C ILE A 201 -15.27 2.58 -8.19
N PRO A 202 -16.62 2.68 -8.15
CA PRO A 202 -17.52 1.56 -8.43
C PRO A 202 -17.40 1.03 -9.86
N GLU A 203 -17.19 1.93 -10.83
CA GLU A 203 -17.11 1.59 -12.25
C GLU A 203 -15.74 1.04 -12.66
N GLY A 204 -14.73 1.19 -11.80
CA GLY A 204 -13.35 0.78 -12.05
C GLY A 204 -12.57 1.70 -12.98
N ASP A 205 -13.21 2.74 -13.53
CA ASP A 205 -12.52 3.76 -14.33
C ASP A 205 -11.94 4.85 -13.41
N THR A 206 -10.66 4.69 -13.07
CA THR A 206 -9.94 5.66 -12.23
C THR A 206 -9.80 7.01 -12.92
N ARG A 207 -9.68 7.04 -14.24
CA ARG A 207 -9.50 8.28 -14.98
C ARG A 207 -10.78 9.12 -14.94
N GLU A 208 -11.91 8.51 -15.28
CA GLU A 208 -13.20 9.19 -15.25
C GLU A 208 -13.52 9.69 -13.83
N TRP A 209 -13.26 8.86 -12.83
CA TRP A 209 -13.42 9.26 -11.43
C TRP A 209 -12.51 10.44 -11.04
N LEU A 210 -11.25 10.48 -11.48
CA LEU A 210 -10.36 11.62 -11.23
C LEU A 210 -10.82 12.88 -11.98
N GLU A 211 -11.39 12.77 -13.19
CA GLU A 211 -11.94 13.90 -13.95
C GLU A 211 -13.11 14.59 -13.22
N GLU A 212 -13.81 13.89 -12.32
CA GLU A 212 -14.87 14.45 -11.46
C GLU A 212 -14.34 15.17 -10.21
N HIS A 213 -13.13 14.83 -9.75
CA HIS A 213 -12.57 15.29 -8.47
C HIS A 213 -11.42 16.29 -8.63
N ILE A 214 -10.70 16.24 -9.75
CA ILE A 214 -9.55 17.10 -10.05
C ILE A 214 -9.87 17.92 -11.29
N GLN A 215 -9.57 19.22 -11.23
CA GLN A 215 -9.69 20.07 -12.41
C GLN A 215 -8.61 19.70 -13.44
N MET A 216 -9.04 19.07 -14.53
CA MET A 216 -8.15 18.68 -15.62
C MET A 216 -7.94 19.82 -16.62
N THR A 217 -6.68 20.14 -16.92
CA THR A 217 -6.27 21.14 -17.90
C THR A 217 -5.49 20.52 -19.05
N GLU A 218 -5.61 21.09 -20.24
CA GLU A 218 -4.85 20.61 -21.41
C GLU A 218 -3.35 20.87 -21.23
N GLY A 219 -2.53 19.87 -21.55
CA GLY A 219 -1.07 19.92 -21.42
C GLY A 219 -0.37 19.24 -22.60
N ASP A 220 0.96 19.34 -22.62
CA ASP A 220 1.80 18.84 -23.72
C ASP A 220 2.38 17.46 -23.42
N ILE A 221 2.35 16.57 -24.41
CA ILE A 221 3.12 15.32 -24.41
C ILE A 221 4.44 15.58 -25.12
N LYS A 222 5.57 15.38 -24.43
CA LYS A 222 6.92 15.63 -24.96
C LYS A 222 7.77 14.38 -25.04
N ASP A 223 8.77 14.35 -25.92
CA ASP A 223 9.85 13.36 -25.86
C ASP A 223 10.95 13.76 -24.86
N THR A 224 11.94 12.88 -24.65
CA THR A 224 13.10 13.15 -23.78
C THR A 224 14.01 14.26 -24.29
N GLU A 225 13.82 14.74 -25.52
CA GLU A 225 14.56 15.87 -26.09
C GLU A 225 13.74 17.18 -26.00
N GLY A 226 12.58 17.15 -25.31
CA GLY A 226 11.70 18.28 -25.12
C GLY A 226 10.79 18.60 -26.31
N ARG A 227 10.77 17.77 -27.37
CA ARG A 227 9.91 18.01 -28.53
C ARG A 227 8.47 17.67 -28.21
N VAL A 228 7.54 18.58 -28.50
CA VAL A 228 6.10 18.35 -28.35
C VAL A 228 5.62 17.36 -29.42
N LEU A 229 5.08 16.22 -28.98
CA LEU A 229 4.55 15.15 -29.82
C LEU A 229 3.01 15.19 -29.94
N GLY A 230 2.34 15.82 -28.98
CA GLY A 230 0.88 15.87 -28.92
C GLY A 230 0.40 16.59 -27.66
N LYS A 231 -0.91 16.49 -27.42
CA LYS A 231 -1.55 17.09 -26.25
C LYS A 231 -2.36 16.06 -25.47
N HIS A 232 -2.60 16.34 -24.20
CA HIS A 232 -3.45 15.52 -23.33
C HIS A 232 -4.40 16.39 -22.50
N ARG A 233 -5.42 15.76 -21.90
CA ARG A 233 -6.48 16.43 -21.12
C ARG A 233 -6.23 16.32 -19.60
N GLY A 234 -5.02 16.63 -19.14
CA GLY A 234 -4.61 16.52 -17.72
C GLY A 234 -3.50 15.50 -17.50
N ALA A 235 -2.39 15.93 -16.90
CA ALA A 235 -1.20 15.10 -16.68
C ALA A 235 -1.43 14.08 -15.55
N GLN A 236 -2.29 14.44 -14.59
CA GLN A 236 -2.68 13.65 -13.43
C GLN A 236 -3.37 12.33 -13.81
N ALA A 237 -4.01 12.28 -14.99
CA ALA A 237 -4.68 11.08 -15.48
C ALA A 237 -3.74 10.04 -16.10
N PHE A 238 -2.42 10.27 -16.07
CA PHE A 238 -1.42 9.33 -16.56
C PHE A 238 -0.72 8.58 -15.43
N THR A 239 -0.14 7.43 -15.77
CA THR A 239 0.71 6.64 -14.88
C THR A 239 2.02 6.32 -15.57
N VAL A 240 3.15 6.38 -14.86
CA VAL A 240 4.45 5.96 -15.38
C VAL A 240 4.38 4.51 -15.88
N GLY A 241 4.87 4.27 -17.09
CA GLY A 241 4.77 3.00 -17.80
C GLY A 241 3.49 2.80 -18.62
N GLN A 242 2.55 3.74 -18.59
CA GLN A 242 1.34 3.69 -19.42
C GLN A 242 1.67 3.80 -20.90
N ARG A 243 1.05 2.93 -21.71
CA ARG A 243 1.11 2.96 -23.19
C ARG A 243 -0.18 3.47 -23.83
N LYS A 244 -1.34 3.04 -23.32
CA LYS A 244 -2.66 3.33 -23.90
C LYS A 244 -3.07 4.77 -23.55
N GLY A 245 -3.91 5.40 -24.35
CA GLY A 245 -4.46 6.73 -24.05
C GLY A 245 -3.55 7.92 -24.36
N LEU A 246 -2.34 7.70 -24.91
CA LEU A 246 -1.44 8.79 -25.32
C LEU A 246 -1.88 9.46 -26.64
N ALA A 247 -2.72 8.80 -27.44
CA ALA A 247 -3.30 9.32 -28.69
C ALA A 247 -2.31 10.07 -29.62
N LEU A 248 -1.04 9.65 -29.64
CA LEU A 248 -0.01 10.25 -30.48
C LEU A 248 -0.31 9.93 -31.95
N GLY A 249 -0.86 10.92 -32.67
CA GLY A 249 -1.37 10.76 -34.05
C GLY A 249 -0.30 10.46 -35.10
N ARG A 250 0.99 10.42 -34.72
CA ARG A 250 2.10 10.01 -35.58
C ARG A 250 2.90 8.91 -34.88
N PRO A 251 3.17 7.76 -35.56
CA PRO A 251 4.13 6.81 -35.07
C PRO A 251 5.48 7.49 -34.89
N ALA A 252 6.25 7.04 -33.89
CA ALA A 252 7.62 7.48 -33.75
C ALA A 252 8.45 7.13 -34.99
N PRO A 253 9.54 7.85 -35.29
CA PRO A 253 10.41 7.57 -36.44
C PRO A 253 10.96 6.13 -36.47
N ASP A 254 11.11 5.51 -35.30
CA ASP A 254 11.56 4.13 -35.12
C ASP A 254 10.43 3.08 -35.21
N GLY A 255 9.18 3.51 -35.39
CA GLY A 255 7.98 2.65 -35.42
C GLY A 255 7.62 1.98 -34.09
N LYS A 256 8.36 2.24 -33.00
CA LYS A 256 8.16 1.59 -31.70
C LYS A 256 7.15 2.36 -30.83
N PRO A 257 6.36 1.65 -30.00
CA PRO A 257 5.41 2.30 -29.10
C PRO A 257 6.13 3.19 -28.08
N ARG A 258 5.45 4.27 -27.69
CA ARG A 258 5.89 5.18 -26.63
C ARG A 258 5.17 4.86 -25.32
N PHE A 259 5.87 5.09 -24.23
CA PHE A 259 5.39 4.90 -22.87
C PHE A 259 5.64 6.16 -22.06
N VAL A 260 4.74 6.48 -21.12
CA VAL A 260 4.94 7.55 -20.14
C VAL A 260 6.17 7.23 -19.30
N LEU A 261 7.17 8.08 -19.34
CA LEU A 261 8.39 8.00 -18.53
C LEU A 261 8.23 8.83 -17.26
N GLU A 262 7.73 10.06 -17.41
CA GLU A 262 7.61 11.03 -16.31
C GLU A 262 6.32 11.83 -16.46
N ILE A 263 5.83 12.32 -15.33
CA ILE A 263 4.67 13.20 -15.23
C ILE A 263 5.15 14.43 -14.47
N HIS A 264 5.00 15.61 -15.06
CA HIS A 264 5.37 16.88 -14.44
C HIS A 264 4.09 17.70 -14.21
N PRO A 265 3.43 17.57 -13.05
CA PRO A 265 2.16 18.23 -12.80
C PRO A 265 2.25 19.76 -12.81
N LYS A 266 3.36 20.31 -12.30
CA LYS A 266 3.57 21.77 -12.21
C LYS A 266 3.59 22.44 -13.58
N THR A 267 4.23 21.81 -14.57
CA THR A 267 4.27 22.30 -15.95
C THR A 267 3.13 21.73 -16.82
N ASN A 268 2.36 20.79 -16.26
CA ASN A 268 1.34 20.00 -16.95
C ASN A 268 1.90 19.29 -18.20
N GLU A 269 3.04 18.62 -18.03
CA GLU A 269 3.75 17.92 -19.10
C GLU A 269 3.82 16.43 -18.83
N VAL A 270 3.73 15.64 -19.90
CA VAL A 270 3.91 14.18 -19.86
C VAL A 270 5.08 13.82 -20.76
N ILE A 271 6.16 13.30 -20.19
CA ILE A 271 7.33 12.87 -20.95
C ILE A 271 7.14 11.42 -21.37
N VAL A 272 7.34 11.15 -22.66
CA VAL A 272 7.21 9.80 -23.23
C VAL A 272 8.48 9.38 -23.96
N GLY A 273 8.73 8.07 -23.98
CA GLY A 273 9.90 7.54 -24.67
C GLY A 273 9.82 6.05 -24.94
N ALA A 274 10.96 5.49 -25.34
CA ALA A 274 11.09 4.06 -25.60
C ALA A 274 10.96 3.25 -24.30
N ARG A 275 10.49 2.01 -24.42
CA ARG A 275 10.30 1.09 -23.28
C ARG A 275 11.56 0.89 -22.45
N ASP A 276 12.73 0.87 -23.09
CA ASP A 276 14.00 0.61 -22.42
C ASP A 276 14.39 1.73 -21.44
N LEU A 277 13.84 2.94 -21.62
CA LEU A 277 14.01 4.06 -20.70
C LEU A 277 13.18 3.94 -19.42
N LEU A 278 12.29 2.95 -19.32
CA LEU A 278 11.58 2.60 -18.08
C LEU A 278 12.37 1.65 -17.18
N ALA A 279 13.55 1.22 -17.61
CA ALA A 279 14.39 0.37 -16.78
C ALA A 279 14.84 1.13 -15.54
N ILE A 280 14.76 0.48 -14.39
CA ILE A 280 15.05 1.07 -13.08
C ILE A 280 15.99 0.13 -12.35
N ASP A 281 17.01 0.70 -11.72
CA ASP A 281 18.00 -0.03 -10.91
C ASP A 281 18.17 0.60 -9.50
N GLU A 282 17.66 1.81 -9.25
CA GLU A 282 17.56 2.39 -7.91
C GLU A 282 16.13 2.87 -7.60
N ILE A 283 15.62 2.48 -6.43
CA ILE A 283 14.33 2.92 -5.87
C ILE A 283 14.63 3.62 -4.54
N ARG A 284 14.08 4.82 -4.36
CA ARG A 284 14.13 5.56 -3.10
C ARG A 284 12.73 5.67 -2.53
N GLY A 285 12.59 5.30 -1.27
CA GLY A 285 11.34 5.33 -0.54
C GLY A 285 11.40 6.21 0.70
N ILE A 286 10.30 6.89 0.99
CA ILE A 286 10.09 7.71 2.19
C ILE A 286 9.00 7.08 3.07
N ARG A 287 8.84 7.59 4.30
CA ARG A 287 7.78 7.16 5.23
C ARG A 287 7.86 5.65 5.50
N GLU A 288 9.04 5.21 5.90
CA GLU A 288 9.30 3.81 6.19
C GLU A 288 8.55 3.32 7.43
N THR A 289 8.11 2.06 7.38
CA THR A 289 7.57 1.34 8.55
C THR A 289 8.25 -0.01 8.66
N TRP A 290 8.38 -0.52 9.88
CA TRP A 290 9.02 -1.81 10.15
C TRP A 290 8.00 -2.84 10.67
N ALA A 291 7.80 -3.91 9.90
CA ALA A 291 6.87 -5.00 10.19
C ALA A 291 7.48 -6.04 11.14
N GLY A 292 7.83 -5.56 12.32
CA GLY A 292 8.65 -6.25 13.31
C GLY A 292 9.77 -5.33 13.78
N LEU A 293 10.73 -5.87 14.54
CA LEU A 293 11.91 -5.09 14.89
C LEU A 293 12.73 -4.78 13.63
N PRO A 294 13.38 -3.60 13.54
CA PRO A 294 14.28 -3.30 12.43
C PRO A 294 15.48 -4.25 12.38
N VAL A 295 16.11 -4.35 11.21
CA VAL A 295 17.39 -5.07 11.07
C VAL A 295 18.51 -4.34 11.81
N ALA A 296 19.59 -5.06 12.17
CA ALA A 296 20.67 -4.51 12.99
C ALA A 296 21.30 -3.24 12.38
N GLU A 297 21.42 -3.19 11.06
CA GLU A 297 21.92 -2.04 10.30
C GLU A 297 21.04 -0.81 10.49
N ALA A 298 19.71 -0.99 10.51
CA ALA A 298 18.75 0.06 10.74
C ALA A 298 18.74 0.51 12.21
N VAL A 299 18.79 -0.43 13.17
CA VAL A 299 18.91 -0.10 14.60
C VAL A 299 20.17 0.72 14.87
N ALA A 300 21.32 0.29 14.35
CA ALA A 300 22.59 1.01 14.50
C ALA A 300 22.60 2.37 13.81
N PHE A 301 21.79 2.54 12.75
CA PHE A 301 21.61 3.81 12.05
C PHE A 301 20.77 4.79 12.86
N PHE A 302 19.60 4.36 13.35
CA PHE A 302 18.70 5.19 14.16
C PHE A 302 19.23 5.51 15.57
N ALA A 303 20.21 4.74 16.06
CA ALA A 303 20.90 5.04 17.33
C ALA A 303 21.84 6.25 17.25
N LYS A 304 22.14 6.76 16.04
CA LYS A 304 23.00 7.93 15.82
C LYS A 304 22.16 9.17 15.59
N GLU A 305 22.71 10.34 15.91
CA GLU A 305 22.08 11.61 15.56
C GLU A 305 21.94 11.74 14.03
N PRO A 306 20.76 12.16 13.53
CA PRO A 306 20.55 12.42 12.10
C PRO A 306 21.55 13.45 11.57
N ALA A 307 22.20 13.11 10.46
CA ALA A 307 23.13 14.00 9.76
C ALA A 307 22.98 13.79 8.26
N GLU A 308 22.99 14.88 7.49
CA GLU A 308 22.87 14.84 6.03
C GLU A 308 23.92 13.90 5.42
N ASP A 309 23.51 13.11 4.43
CA ASP A 309 24.28 12.07 3.75
C ASP A 309 24.78 10.92 4.65
N ALA A 310 24.39 10.88 5.93
CA ALA A 310 24.69 9.73 6.78
C ALA A 310 23.93 8.51 6.29
N ARG A 311 24.64 7.38 6.20
CA ARG A 311 24.10 6.11 5.69
C ARG A 311 24.25 4.97 6.68
N SER A 312 23.28 4.06 6.67
CA SER A 312 23.41 2.76 7.34
C SER A 312 24.43 1.88 6.61
N ALA A 313 24.86 0.79 7.27
CA ALA A 313 25.44 -0.32 6.54
C ALA A 313 24.39 -0.90 5.56
N SER A 314 24.86 -1.46 4.45
CA SER A 314 23.98 -2.10 3.47
C SER A 314 23.58 -3.50 3.92
N PHE A 315 22.37 -3.92 3.54
CA PHE A 315 21.83 -5.25 3.83
C PHE A 315 21.09 -5.82 2.63
N ASP A 316 21.15 -7.14 2.46
CA ASP A 316 20.51 -7.85 1.35
C ASP A 316 19.01 -8.01 1.60
N VAL A 317 18.23 -7.78 0.55
CA VAL A 317 16.77 -7.89 0.56
C VAL A 317 16.26 -8.42 -0.77
N THR A 318 14.98 -8.79 -0.78
CA THR A 318 14.19 -8.78 -2.03
C THR A 318 13.15 -7.68 -1.96
N ALA A 319 13.00 -6.89 -3.02
CA ALA A 319 12.07 -5.78 -3.11
C ALA A 319 10.85 -6.15 -3.96
N GLN A 320 9.66 -5.89 -3.44
CA GLN A 320 8.40 -6.06 -4.14
C GLN A 320 7.71 -4.70 -4.27
N VAL A 321 7.32 -4.32 -5.49
CA VAL A 321 6.73 -3.00 -5.79
C VAL A 321 5.25 -3.06 -6.21
N ARG A 322 4.68 -4.28 -6.26
CA ARG A 322 3.27 -4.56 -6.55
C ARG A 322 2.84 -5.87 -5.89
N ALA A 323 1.60 -5.95 -5.42
CA ALA A 323 1.08 -7.10 -4.68
C ALA A 323 1.21 -8.46 -5.41
N HIS A 324 1.11 -8.48 -6.73
CA HIS A 324 1.20 -9.70 -7.54
C HIS A 324 2.47 -9.80 -8.40
N ALA A 325 3.46 -8.94 -8.15
CA ALA A 325 4.75 -9.01 -8.83
C ALA A 325 5.73 -9.90 -8.05
N ASP A 326 6.60 -10.58 -8.77
CA ASP A 326 7.71 -11.31 -8.16
C ASP A 326 8.68 -10.34 -7.48
N PRO A 327 9.18 -10.66 -6.28
CA PRO A 327 10.13 -9.85 -5.57
C PRO A 327 11.51 -9.99 -6.23
N VAL A 328 12.24 -8.89 -6.34
CA VAL A 328 13.53 -8.85 -7.04
C VAL A 328 14.67 -8.73 -6.05
N PRO A 329 15.76 -9.51 -6.19
CA PRO A 329 16.96 -9.37 -5.36
C PRO A 329 17.53 -7.96 -5.44
N ALA A 330 17.90 -7.42 -4.28
CA ALA A 330 18.39 -6.06 -4.15
C ALA A 330 19.27 -5.88 -2.91
N THR A 331 20.00 -4.78 -2.88
CA THR A 331 20.75 -4.33 -1.70
C THR A 331 20.14 -3.01 -1.23
N ALA A 332 19.81 -2.94 0.06
CA ALA A 332 19.18 -1.78 0.68
C ALA A 332 20.14 -1.08 1.65
N HIS A 333 19.95 0.23 1.85
CA HIS A 333 20.47 0.99 2.97
C HIS A 333 19.52 2.14 3.31
N LEU A 334 19.69 2.71 4.50
CA LEU A 334 19.01 3.93 4.92
C LEU A 334 19.95 5.12 4.73
N GLU A 335 19.40 6.26 4.37
CA GLU A 335 20.13 7.50 4.14
C GLU A 335 19.33 8.69 4.70
N TRP A 336 19.97 9.56 5.46
CA TRP A 336 19.40 10.85 5.83
C TRP A 336 19.67 11.84 4.70
N VAL A 337 18.61 12.44 4.16
CA VAL A 337 18.69 13.46 3.10
C VAL A 337 17.97 14.73 3.54
N ALA A 338 18.31 15.86 2.92
CA ALA A 338 17.55 17.10 3.08
C ALA A 338 16.06 16.86 2.75
N ASP A 339 15.18 17.37 3.61
CA ASP A 339 13.75 17.33 3.37
C ASP A 339 13.27 18.62 2.73
N ASP A 340 13.34 18.67 1.40
CA ASP A 340 12.93 19.84 0.60
C ASP A 340 11.43 20.17 0.71
N GLU A 341 10.63 19.24 1.26
CA GLU A 341 9.19 19.41 1.47
C GLU A 341 8.85 19.95 2.87
N ALA A 342 9.83 19.96 3.78
CA ALA A 342 9.61 20.42 5.15
C ALA A 342 9.41 21.94 5.23
N SER A 343 8.55 22.34 6.17
CA SER A 343 8.34 23.76 6.50
C SER A 343 9.57 24.40 7.15
N GLU A 344 10.40 23.60 7.80
CA GLU A 344 11.57 24.04 8.56
C GLU A 344 12.85 23.86 7.72
N PRO A 345 13.61 24.94 7.45
CA PRO A 345 14.88 24.85 6.73
C PRO A 345 15.89 23.96 7.47
N GLY A 346 16.51 23.04 6.74
CA GLY A 346 17.50 22.11 7.28
C GLY A 346 16.90 20.87 7.94
N ALA A 347 15.59 20.64 7.83
CA ALA A 347 15.00 19.37 8.22
C ALA A 347 15.57 18.23 7.37
N LEU A 348 15.76 17.07 8.01
CA LEU A 348 16.20 15.85 7.35
C LEU A 348 15.08 14.82 7.34
N ARG A 349 15.02 14.03 6.28
CA ARG A 349 14.17 12.84 6.19
C ARG A 349 14.99 11.59 5.94
N CYS A 350 14.50 10.46 6.44
CA CYS A 350 15.06 9.16 6.17
C CYS A 350 14.53 8.65 4.82
N GLU A 351 15.44 8.20 3.96
CA GLU A 351 15.11 7.48 2.74
C GLU A 351 15.61 6.03 2.83
N THR A 352 14.75 5.09 2.45
CA THR A 352 15.14 3.70 2.18
C THR A 352 15.57 3.61 0.71
N VAL A 353 16.87 3.38 0.49
CA VAL A 353 17.47 3.32 -0.84
C VAL A 353 17.73 1.86 -1.20
N VAL A 354 17.10 1.40 -2.27
CA VAL A 354 17.15 0.01 -2.74
C VAL A 354 17.75 -0.05 -4.14
N ARG A 355 18.89 -0.73 -4.26
CA ARG A 355 19.56 -1.00 -5.54
C ARG A 355 19.25 -2.40 -6.01
N LEU A 356 18.55 -2.50 -7.13
CA LEU A 356 18.09 -3.75 -7.71
C LEU A 356 19.25 -4.45 -8.41
N HIS A 357 19.37 -5.76 -8.22
CA HIS A 357 20.36 -6.58 -8.94
C HIS A 357 19.90 -6.84 -10.38
N GLU A 358 18.59 -6.82 -10.62
CA GLU A 358 17.98 -6.90 -11.94
C GLU A 358 17.05 -5.71 -12.18
N LYS A 359 17.10 -5.14 -13.39
CA LYS A 359 16.33 -3.94 -13.71
C LYS A 359 14.83 -4.22 -13.73
N LEU A 360 14.07 -3.46 -12.93
CA LEU A 360 12.61 -3.43 -12.99
C LEU A 360 12.10 -2.44 -14.04
N ARG A 361 10.81 -2.50 -14.34
CA ARG A 361 10.15 -1.58 -15.28
C ARG A 361 8.83 -1.07 -14.74
N GLY A 362 8.55 0.21 -14.99
CA GLY A 362 7.25 0.82 -14.70
C GLY A 362 6.96 0.91 -13.19
N VAL A 363 7.96 1.25 -12.39
CA VAL A 363 7.74 1.61 -10.99
C VAL A 363 7.37 3.09 -10.95
N ALA A 364 6.18 3.40 -10.44
CA ALA A 364 5.68 4.77 -10.38
C ALA A 364 5.84 5.33 -8.95
N PRO A 365 6.29 6.58 -8.79
CA PRO A 365 6.20 7.29 -7.52
C PRO A 365 4.77 7.26 -6.94
N GLY A 366 4.65 7.23 -5.62
CA GLY A 366 3.38 7.05 -4.89
C GLY A 366 2.98 5.59 -4.62
N GLN A 367 3.53 4.64 -5.39
CA GLN A 367 3.38 3.21 -5.07
C GLN A 367 4.16 2.84 -3.81
N THR A 368 3.92 1.64 -3.29
CA THR A 368 4.62 1.13 -2.12
C THR A 368 5.70 0.14 -2.54
N MET A 369 6.87 0.24 -1.92
CA MET A 369 7.90 -0.79 -1.95
C MET A 369 7.88 -1.54 -0.63
N VAL A 370 7.81 -2.86 -0.68
CA VAL A 370 7.93 -3.73 0.49
C VAL A 370 9.22 -4.53 0.35
N ILE A 371 10.03 -4.55 1.40
CA ILE A 371 11.31 -5.27 1.44
C ILE A 371 11.24 -6.49 2.35
N TYR A 372 11.93 -7.56 1.94
CA TYR A 372 11.87 -8.86 2.58
C TYR A 372 13.26 -9.47 2.78
N GLN A 373 13.39 -10.34 3.78
CA GLN A 373 14.49 -11.28 3.95
C GLN A 373 13.93 -12.70 4.08
N GLY A 374 14.12 -13.50 3.03
CA GLY A 374 13.44 -14.79 2.91
C GLY A 374 11.91 -14.61 2.91
N THR A 375 11.22 -15.22 3.88
CA THR A 375 9.77 -15.02 4.06
C THR A 375 9.43 -13.84 4.95
N ARG A 376 10.38 -13.29 5.73
CA ARG A 376 10.14 -12.19 6.66
C ARG A 376 9.94 -10.90 5.88
N VAL A 377 8.87 -10.19 6.19
CA VAL A 377 8.61 -8.82 5.75
C VAL A 377 9.36 -7.91 6.69
N LEU A 378 10.31 -7.13 6.18
CA LEU A 378 11.02 -6.16 7.01
C LEU A 378 10.17 -4.92 7.23
N GLY A 379 9.46 -4.49 6.19
CA GLY A 379 8.74 -3.22 6.22
C GLY A 379 8.39 -2.72 4.83
N GLN A 380 7.90 -1.48 4.79
CA GLN A 380 7.60 -0.80 3.53
C GLN A 380 8.11 0.64 3.54
N SER A 381 8.20 1.21 2.33
CA SER A 381 8.36 2.63 2.11
C SER A 381 7.49 3.08 0.93
N THR A 382 7.04 4.33 0.95
CA THR A 382 6.38 4.95 -0.19
C THR A 382 7.42 5.38 -1.21
N ILE A 383 7.31 4.92 -2.44
CA ILE A 383 8.28 5.22 -3.50
C ILE A 383 8.19 6.70 -3.83
N SER A 384 9.24 7.46 -3.51
CA SER A 384 9.36 8.86 -3.88
C SER A 384 10.05 8.99 -5.24
N ARG A 385 11.04 8.13 -5.52
CA ARG A 385 11.84 8.16 -6.76
C ARG A 385 12.16 6.74 -7.22
N ALA A 386 12.16 6.54 -8.54
CA ALA A 386 12.59 5.29 -9.16
C ALA A 386 13.19 5.59 -10.53
N TYR A 387 14.48 5.32 -10.72
CA TYR A 387 15.20 5.69 -11.94
C TYR A 387 16.31 4.69 -12.27
N SER A 388 16.88 4.82 -13.48
CA SER A 388 18.14 4.14 -13.82
C SER A 388 19.31 5.05 -13.51
N LEU A 389 20.35 4.50 -12.89
CA LEU A 389 21.63 5.13 -12.67
C LEU A 389 22.36 5.47 -13.98
N ASP A 390 21.98 4.82 -15.10
CA ASP A 390 22.47 5.15 -16.44
C ASP A 390 21.85 6.45 -17.00
N ARG A 391 20.82 7.01 -16.34
CA ARG A 391 20.13 8.26 -16.73
C ARG A 391 20.54 9.40 -15.79
N ALA A 392 21.73 9.93 -16.01
CA ALA A 392 22.28 11.04 -15.24
C ALA A 392 21.40 12.31 -15.30
N ASP A 393 20.66 12.50 -16.38
CA ASP A 393 19.69 13.59 -16.55
C ASP A 393 18.53 13.51 -15.55
N ILE A 394 18.08 12.31 -15.21
CA ILE A 394 17.04 12.08 -14.20
C ILE A 394 17.64 12.13 -12.79
N ALA A 395 18.83 11.55 -12.58
CA ALA A 395 19.50 11.60 -11.28
C ALA A 395 19.78 13.05 -10.82
N ALA A 396 20.10 13.95 -11.77
CA ALA A 396 20.34 15.36 -11.49
C ALA A 396 19.05 16.19 -11.33
N SER A 397 17.98 15.91 -12.11
CA SER A 397 16.73 16.67 -12.03
C SER A 397 16.02 16.56 -10.68
N TYR A 398 16.28 15.50 -9.91
CA TYR A 398 15.75 15.33 -8.55
C TYR A 398 16.52 16.11 -7.47
N ASN A 399 17.73 16.61 -7.76
CA ASN A 399 18.47 17.50 -6.87
C ASN A 399 18.08 18.98 -7.06
N ASP A 400 17.36 19.31 -8.14
CA ASP A 400 17.10 20.69 -8.57
C ASP A 400 15.64 21.14 -8.30
N THR A 401 14.78 20.28 -7.73
CA THR A 401 13.41 20.65 -7.33
C THR A 401 13.36 21.26 -5.93
N ALA A 402 14.22 22.24 -5.67
CA ALA A 402 14.11 23.13 -4.52
C ALA A 402 13.07 24.21 -4.87
N GLU A 403 11.80 24.04 -4.47
CA GLU A 403 10.87 25.13 -4.11
C GLU A 403 9.43 24.59 -3.82
N VAL A 404 9.10 24.58 -2.51
CA VAL A 404 7.93 25.26 -1.87
C VAL A 404 6.74 24.42 -1.31
N HIS A 405 6.65 24.47 0.04
CA HIS A 405 5.55 24.53 1.05
C HIS A 405 4.62 23.33 1.43
N SER A 406 4.97 22.75 2.60
CA SER A 406 4.19 22.49 3.84
C SER A 406 2.83 21.79 3.81
N VAL A 407 2.82 20.54 4.31
CA VAL A 407 1.70 19.93 5.06
C VAL A 407 2.27 19.31 6.33
N GLU A 408 1.77 19.68 7.51
CA GLU A 408 2.21 19.12 8.79
C GLU A 408 1.92 17.61 8.86
N TYR A 409 2.96 16.78 8.80
CA TYR A 409 2.87 15.36 9.13
C TYR A 409 3.37 15.13 10.56
N ARG A 410 2.45 14.85 11.49
CA ARG A 410 2.81 14.38 12.83
C ARG A 410 3.14 12.89 12.77
N GLY A 411 4.35 12.58 12.32
CA GLY A 411 4.96 11.26 12.48
C GLY A 411 5.37 11.01 13.92
N ALA A 412 5.24 9.77 14.40
CA ALA A 412 5.68 9.36 15.72
C ALA A 412 7.19 9.56 15.88
N THR A 413 7.60 10.04 17.05
CA THR A 413 9.00 10.23 17.42
C THR A 413 9.75 8.87 17.47
N PRO A 414 11.01 8.77 16.98
CA PRO A 414 11.82 7.55 16.99
C PRO A 414 12.16 6.98 18.39
N GLN A 415 11.71 7.63 19.46
CA GLN A 415 12.18 7.38 20.82
C GLN A 415 11.52 6.16 21.48
N SER A 416 10.56 5.50 20.82
CA SER A 416 9.89 4.31 21.37
C SER A 416 10.57 2.97 21.05
N PHE A 417 11.74 2.98 20.40
CA PHE A 417 12.48 1.74 20.08
C PHE A 417 13.58 1.40 21.10
N LEU A 418 13.80 2.23 22.12
CA LEU A 418 14.92 2.11 23.06
C LEU A 418 14.52 1.82 24.52
N ASP A 419 13.23 1.61 24.80
CA ASP A 419 12.73 1.27 26.14
C ASP A 419 12.15 -0.14 26.23
#